data_AF-A0A7C3B8S6-F1
#
_entry.id   AF-A0A7C3B8S6-F1
#
_cell.length_a   1.000
_cell.length_b   1.000
_cell.length_c   1.000
_cell.angle_alpha   90.00
_cell.angle_beta   90.00
_cell.angle_gamma   90.00
#
_symmetry.space_group_name_H-M   'P 1'
#
loop_
_entity.id
_entity.type
_entity.pdbx_description
1 polymer ?
#
loop_
_entity_poly.entity_id
_entity_poly.type
_entity_poly.pdbx_seq_one_letter_code
_entity_poly.pdbx_strand_id
1 'polypeptide(L)'
;MLVVLSLLIPQVTLGEGNQSDLVYPDNKFQGVQDDAQGIEFWVSVSSPLITEITLNDQSWQRVTIPGYGSLEAPGWPALPERRLLVGIPDGVQVLLEIIADEAETREGVRIAPVPRRILSETNDFKGLPKSSDLPWDYAPDAVVYATDHFIPRAPVRLGDFGWLRDQRFVEVIIYPIQYNPVTGQLRYHRQMRIRLRFEGKSESAAPPPPTGPFELLLRRSLVNYEMARQFRLAPPGGKAQSQGLADFQTQGLFALPPTPGFKVLINQTGFYRLTYADLQSAGLPVETLDPRTFRLLDGANGLAEVALWVMGEEDGDFDPEDTITFYGRAVDTQYTETNIYWLTYGGEQGLRMSTRSGSLTGSGTVASAFRQITQIEENHLYRSYRPMQPDADHWFWNYLYSTNHNPASGSYTFTLPALATGNYTVTLRTSVVSATSASASPDHHMQVYVNGYLVQDTFWDGERAYLTETSFPQSYLTEG
;
A
#
# COMPACT_ATOMS: atom_id res chain seq x y z
N MET A 1 6.91 1.10 8.78
CA MET A 1 7.69 0.15 7.96
C MET A 1 6.73 -0.44 6.93
N LEU A 2 6.69 0.14 5.72
CA LEU A 2 5.81 -0.31 4.64
C LEU A 2 6.49 -1.46 3.88
N VAL A 3 5.82 -2.61 3.80
CA VAL A 3 6.12 -3.64 2.81
C VAL A 3 5.35 -3.25 1.55
N VAL A 4 6.06 -2.69 0.56
CA VAL A 4 5.51 -2.45 -0.77
C VAL A 4 5.71 -3.72 -1.59
N LEU A 5 4.64 -4.49 -1.81
CA LEU A 5 4.64 -5.57 -2.79
C LEU A 5 4.35 -4.97 -4.17
N SER A 6 5.42 -4.71 -4.94
CA SER A 6 5.32 -4.24 -6.32
C SER A 6 5.04 -5.43 -7.25
N LEU A 7 3.76 -5.73 -7.54
CA LEU A 7 3.40 -6.63 -8.63
C LEU A 7 3.43 -5.85 -9.95
N LEU A 8 4.53 -5.94 -10.70
CA LEU A 8 4.60 -5.43 -12.07
C LEU A 8 3.82 -6.37 -13.00
N ILE A 9 2.57 -6.01 -13.30
CA ILE A 9 1.82 -6.60 -14.42
C ILE A 9 2.12 -5.72 -15.65
N PRO A 10 2.82 -6.21 -16.68
CA PRO A 10 3.01 -5.44 -17.90
C PRO A 10 1.64 -5.22 -18.57
N GLN A 11 1.28 -3.94 -18.75
CA GLN A 11 0.14 -3.57 -19.58
C GLN A 11 0.48 -3.85 -21.05
N VAL A 12 -0.26 -4.77 -21.66
CA VAL A 12 -0.34 -4.88 -23.12
C VAL A 12 -1.67 -4.29 -23.54
N THR A 13 -1.60 -3.25 -24.37
CA THR A 13 -2.73 -2.64 -25.08
C THR A 13 -3.51 -3.72 -25.84
N LEU A 14 -4.79 -3.88 -25.50
CA LEU A 14 -5.71 -4.81 -26.14
C LEU A 14 -6.14 -4.23 -27.50
N GLY A 15 -5.64 -4.83 -28.58
CA GLY A 15 -6.32 -4.81 -29.87
C GLY A 15 -7.35 -5.93 -29.88
N GLU A 16 -8.58 -5.63 -30.30
CA GLU A 16 -9.68 -6.60 -30.40
C GLU A 16 -9.29 -7.76 -31.35
N GLY A 17 -9.04 -8.93 -30.75
CA GLY A 17 -8.74 -10.17 -31.45
C GLY A 17 -9.10 -11.36 -30.54
N ASN A 18 -9.80 -12.34 -31.11
CA ASN A 18 -10.50 -13.45 -30.45
C ASN A 18 -9.87 -14.01 -29.17
N GLN A 19 -10.74 -14.15 -28.15
CA GLN A 19 -10.51 -14.90 -26.93
C GLN A 19 -10.44 -16.41 -27.22
N SER A 20 -9.24 -16.92 -27.45
CA SER A 20 -8.89 -18.33 -27.26
C SER A 20 -7.38 -18.43 -27.14
N ASP A 21 -6.92 -19.01 -26.03
CA ASP A 21 -5.54 -19.40 -25.73
C ASP A 21 -4.50 -18.28 -25.48
N LEU A 22 -4.44 -17.79 -24.24
CA LEU A 22 -3.15 -17.39 -23.65
C LEU A 22 -2.38 -18.66 -23.21
N VAL A 23 -2.06 -19.51 -24.19
CA VAL A 23 -1.02 -20.53 -24.07
C VAL A 23 0.27 -19.82 -24.45
N TYR A 24 1.22 -19.66 -23.53
CA TYR A 24 2.56 -19.16 -23.85
C TYR A 24 3.21 -20.15 -24.83
N PRO A 25 3.34 -19.88 -26.15
CA PRO A 25 3.48 -20.95 -27.12
C PRO A 25 4.84 -21.65 -27.13
N ASP A 26 5.93 -21.04 -26.63
CA ASP A 26 7.28 -21.51 -27.03
C ASP A 26 8.29 -21.81 -25.92
N ASN A 27 7.90 -21.87 -24.64
CA ASN A 27 8.80 -22.36 -23.58
C ASN A 27 8.06 -23.37 -22.71
N LYS A 28 8.14 -24.63 -23.11
CA LYS A 28 7.43 -25.70 -22.43
C LYS A 28 8.13 -25.99 -21.09
N PHE A 29 7.47 -25.61 -20.00
CA PHE A 29 7.62 -26.31 -18.73
C PHE A 29 6.96 -27.68 -18.93
N GLN A 30 7.77 -28.72 -19.14
CA GLN A 30 7.26 -30.07 -19.39
C GLN A 30 7.56 -30.94 -18.20
N GLY A 31 6.52 -31.62 -17.69
CA GLY A 31 6.64 -32.60 -16.62
C GLY A 31 6.81 -31.93 -15.26
N VAL A 32 5.86 -32.18 -14.38
CA VAL A 32 6.17 -32.17 -12.95
C VAL A 32 6.09 -33.62 -12.53
N GLN A 33 7.18 -34.14 -11.97
CA GLN A 33 7.15 -35.42 -11.27
C GLN A 33 7.20 -35.11 -9.78
N ASP A 34 6.23 -35.67 -9.05
CA ASP A 34 6.06 -35.48 -7.61
C ASP A 34 6.33 -36.80 -6.89
N ASP A 35 7.06 -36.71 -5.79
CA ASP A 35 7.00 -37.66 -4.70
C ASP A 35 6.82 -36.86 -3.40
N ALA A 36 6.49 -37.52 -2.29
CA ALA A 36 6.26 -36.83 -1.01
C ALA A 36 7.46 -35.99 -0.50
N GLN A 37 8.60 -36.01 -1.18
CA GLN A 37 9.86 -35.37 -0.81
C GLN A 37 10.31 -34.26 -1.78
N GLY A 38 9.57 -33.96 -2.85
CA GLY A 38 9.92 -32.83 -3.71
C GLY A 38 9.23 -32.74 -5.07
N ILE A 39 9.50 -31.62 -5.74
CA ILE A 39 8.98 -31.30 -7.08
C ILE A 39 10.14 -31.27 -8.06
N GLU A 40 10.08 -32.09 -9.11
CA GLU A 40 11.04 -32.04 -10.23
C GLU A 40 10.39 -31.46 -11.48
N PHE A 41 11.10 -30.57 -12.17
CA PHE A 41 10.63 -29.98 -13.43
C PHE A 41 11.77 -29.69 -14.42
N TRP A 42 11.39 -29.60 -15.70
CA TRP A 42 12.30 -29.34 -16.82
C TRP A 42 12.06 -27.96 -17.41
N VAL A 43 13.14 -27.23 -17.62
CA VAL A 43 13.15 -25.93 -18.28
C VAL A 43 13.86 -26.08 -19.61
N SER A 44 13.11 -25.90 -20.69
CA SER A 44 13.67 -25.76 -22.04
C SER A 44 13.63 -24.30 -22.46
N VAL A 45 14.78 -23.77 -22.86
CA VAL A 45 14.96 -22.39 -23.25
C VAL A 45 15.10 -22.30 -24.77
N SER A 46 14.39 -21.36 -25.38
CA SER A 46 14.55 -21.02 -26.80
C SER A 46 15.89 -20.33 -27.04
N SER A 47 16.50 -20.55 -28.20
CA SER A 47 17.79 -19.94 -28.54
C SER A 47 17.78 -18.41 -28.40
N PRO A 48 18.82 -17.81 -27.79
CA PRO A 48 18.88 -16.37 -27.60
C PRO A 48 19.12 -15.63 -28.92
N LEU A 49 18.43 -14.52 -29.11
CA LEU A 49 18.73 -13.55 -30.15
C LEU A 49 19.73 -12.54 -29.60
N ILE A 50 20.92 -12.47 -30.20
CA ILE A 50 21.98 -11.53 -29.84
C ILE A 50 22.12 -10.52 -30.98
N THR A 51 21.86 -9.24 -30.68
CA THR A 51 21.95 -8.15 -31.66
C THR A 51 22.99 -7.11 -31.24
N GLU A 52 23.74 -6.60 -32.22
CA GLU A 52 24.61 -5.45 -32.03
C GLU A 52 23.79 -4.17 -31.89
N ILE A 53 24.14 -3.34 -30.92
CA ILE A 53 23.58 -2.02 -30.67
C ILE A 53 24.69 -1.01 -30.38
N THR A 54 24.47 0.24 -30.76
CA THR A 54 25.38 1.34 -30.43
C THR A 54 24.79 2.17 -29.30
N LEU A 55 25.53 2.29 -28.19
CA LEU A 55 25.15 3.11 -27.03
C LEU A 55 26.35 3.99 -26.66
N ASN A 56 26.14 5.32 -26.60
CA ASN A 56 27.20 6.30 -26.31
C ASN A 56 28.46 6.10 -27.17
N ASP A 57 28.29 5.95 -28.49
CA ASP A 57 29.34 5.71 -29.48
C ASP A 57 30.19 4.44 -29.26
N GLN A 58 29.73 3.52 -28.41
CA GLN A 58 30.34 2.22 -28.19
C GLN A 58 29.42 1.11 -28.71
N SER A 59 30.02 0.06 -29.28
CA SER A 59 29.30 -1.18 -29.64
C SER A 59 29.07 -2.04 -28.40
N TRP A 60 27.85 -2.54 -28.31
CA TRP A 60 27.34 -3.42 -27.28
C TRP A 60 26.43 -4.47 -27.92
N GLN A 61 26.14 -5.52 -27.18
CA GLN A 61 25.21 -6.55 -27.58
C GLN A 61 24.02 -6.59 -26.63
N ARG A 62 22.83 -6.77 -27.20
CA ARG A 62 21.60 -7.05 -26.48
C ARG A 62 21.22 -8.51 -26.68
N VAL A 63 20.90 -9.19 -25.58
CA VAL A 63 20.42 -10.58 -25.59
C VAL A 63 18.94 -10.58 -25.28
N THR A 64 18.13 -11.22 -26.11
CA THR A 64 16.70 -11.43 -25.85
C THR A 64 16.32 -12.89 -26.02
N ILE A 65 15.39 -13.35 -25.18
CA ILE A 65 14.80 -14.69 -25.27
C ILE A 65 13.28 -14.49 -25.14
N PRO A 66 12.45 -15.00 -26.08
CA PRO A 66 11.00 -14.89 -25.97
C PRO A 66 10.49 -15.41 -24.63
N GLY A 67 9.65 -14.63 -23.95
CA GLY A 67 9.09 -14.99 -22.64
C GLY A 67 10.01 -14.76 -21.43
N TYR A 68 11.17 -14.13 -21.63
CA TYR A 68 12.08 -13.68 -20.56
C TYR A 68 12.13 -12.14 -20.53
N GLY A 69 12.26 -11.57 -19.33
CA GLY A 69 12.45 -10.14 -19.09
C GLY A 69 13.85 -9.86 -18.55
N SER A 70 14.17 -8.61 -18.20
CA SER A 70 15.39 -8.25 -17.47
C SER A 70 14.99 -7.39 -16.28
N LEU A 71 15.21 -7.88 -15.06
CA LEU A 71 14.83 -7.19 -13.81
C LEU A 71 16.05 -6.90 -12.91
N GLU A 72 17.25 -6.87 -13.50
CA GLU A 72 18.46 -6.47 -12.79
C GLU A 72 18.50 -4.96 -12.50
N ALA A 73 19.39 -4.56 -11.59
CA ALA A 73 19.57 -3.16 -11.24
C ALA A 73 20.15 -2.35 -12.42
N PRO A 74 19.82 -1.05 -12.54
CA PRO A 74 20.44 -0.21 -13.56
C PRO A 74 21.97 -0.25 -13.51
N GLY A 75 22.59 -0.27 -14.69
CA GLY A 75 24.04 -0.38 -14.84
C GLY A 75 24.58 -1.82 -14.82
N TRP A 76 23.81 -2.82 -14.40
CA TRP A 76 24.18 -4.23 -14.52
C TRP A 76 23.97 -4.74 -15.96
N PRO A 77 24.64 -5.79 -16.43
CA PRO A 77 24.37 -6.37 -17.74
C PRO A 77 22.90 -6.76 -17.92
N ALA A 78 22.29 -6.36 -19.03
CA ALA A 78 20.88 -6.67 -19.34
C ALA A 78 20.72 -8.14 -19.75
N LEU A 79 20.66 -9.03 -18.76
CA LEU A 79 20.53 -10.47 -18.94
C LEU A 79 19.05 -10.91 -18.85
N PRO A 80 18.58 -11.80 -19.76
CA PRO A 80 17.24 -12.36 -19.66
C PRO A 80 17.08 -13.24 -18.41
N GLU A 81 16.02 -13.02 -17.64
CA GLU A 81 15.55 -13.85 -16.53
C GLU A 81 14.06 -14.16 -16.64
N ARG A 82 13.63 -15.25 -16.00
CA ARG A 82 12.22 -15.61 -15.87
C ARG A 82 11.94 -16.11 -14.47
N ARG A 83 10.83 -15.64 -13.90
CA ARG A 83 10.37 -15.98 -12.55
C ARG A 83 9.15 -16.88 -12.63
N LEU A 84 9.20 -17.99 -11.90
CA LEU A 84 8.13 -18.99 -11.87
C LEU A 84 7.64 -19.12 -10.43
N LEU A 85 6.32 -19.11 -10.23
CA LEU A 85 5.75 -19.40 -8.92
C LEU A 85 5.46 -20.90 -8.84
N VAL A 86 6.08 -21.57 -7.86
CA VAL A 86 5.86 -22.98 -7.58
C VAL A 86 5.14 -23.11 -6.25
N GLY A 87 3.96 -23.71 -6.26
CA GLY A 87 3.22 -24.02 -5.03
C GLY A 87 3.92 -25.12 -4.24
N ILE A 88 4.08 -24.90 -2.94
CA ILE A 88 4.82 -25.79 -2.04
C ILE A 88 3.99 -26.11 -0.79
N PRO A 89 4.28 -27.22 -0.08
CA PRO A 89 3.68 -27.49 1.22
C PRO A 89 4.03 -26.42 2.27
N ASP A 90 3.17 -26.29 3.28
CA ASP A 90 3.52 -25.55 4.48
C ASP A 90 4.37 -26.40 5.44
N GLY A 91 5.13 -25.74 6.32
CA GLY A 91 5.95 -26.42 7.34
C GLY A 91 7.24 -27.10 6.81
N VAL A 92 7.49 -27.06 5.49
CA VAL A 92 8.73 -27.59 4.89
C VAL A 92 9.75 -26.51 4.59
N GLN A 93 11.03 -26.87 4.71
CA GLN A 93 12.15 -26.16 4.12
C GLN A 93 12.32 -26.62 2.66
N VAL A 94 12.56 -25.69 1.75
CA VAL A 94 12.75 -25.98 0.33
C VAL A 94 14.22 -25.80 -0.04
N LEU A 95 14.81 -26.85 -0.61
CA LEU A 95 16.17 -26.85 -1.14
C LEU A 95 16.14 -26.98 -2.67
N LEU A 96 16.95 -26.18 -3.35
CA LEU A 96 17.07 -26.18 -4.81
C LEU A 96 18.26 -27.04 -5.25
N GLU A 97 18.02 -27.96 -6.16
CA GLU A 97 19.04 -28.80 -6.79
C GLU A 97 18.92 -28.71 -8.32
N ILE A 98 20.06 -28.54 -9.01
CA ILE A 98 20.14 -28.65 -10.47
C ILE A 98 20.66 -30.05 -10.78
N ILE A 99 19.79 -30.92 -11.28
CA ILE A 99 20.12 -32.32 -11.55
C ILE A 99 20.88 -32.47 -12.87
N ALA A 100 20.51 -31.68 -13.87
CA ALA A 100 21.17 -31.65 -15.17
C ALA A 100 21.13 -30.24 -15.75
N ASP A 101 22.19 -29.86 -16.44
CA ASP A 101 22.36 -28.56 -17.08
C ASP A 101 23.12 -28.72 -18.40
N GLU A 102 22.43 -28.48 -19.50
CA GLU A 102 23.01 -28.44 -20.85
C GLU A 102 23.32 -27.00 -21.23
N ALA A 103 24.60 -26.63 -21.13
CA ALA A 103 25.06 -25.27 -21.35
C ALA A 103 26.09 -25.16 -22.49
N GLU A 104 25.99 -24.09 -23.28
CA GLU A 104 26.92 -23.71 -24.35
C GLU A 104 27.61 -22.40 -23.98
N THR A 105 28.88 -22.22 -24.36
CA THR A 105 29.62 -20.97 -24.10
C THR A 105 29.98 -20.28 -25.40
N ARG A 106 29.80 -18.96 -25.44
CA ARG A 106 30.18 -18.06 -26.53
C ARG A 106 31.14 -17.00 -25.99
N GLU A 107 32.18 -16.71 -26.75
CA GLU A 107 33.18 -15.69 -26.40
C GLU A 107 32.99 -14.41 -27.23
N GLY A 108 33.70 -13.35 -26.83
CA GLY A 108 33.74 -12.09 -27.55
C GLY A 108 32.42 -11.30 -27.49
N VAL A 109 31.63 -11.50 -26.42
CA VAL A 109 30.40 -10.75 -26.22
C VAL A 109 30.61 -9.57 -25.28
N ARG A 110 29.86 -8.48 -25.50
CA ARG A 110 29.86 -7.30 -24.62
C ARG A 110 28.44 -6.85 -24.34
N ILE A 111 27.85 -7.37 -23.27
CA ILE A 111 26.43 -7.17 -22.99
C ILE A 111 26.16 -5.74 -22.52
N ALA A 112 25.16 -5.08 -23.11
CA ALA A 112 24.72 -3.75 -22.74
C ALA A 112 24.15 -3.70 -21.31
N PRO A 113 24.33 -2.59 -20.57
CA PRO A 113 23.76 -2.48 -19.24
C PRO A 113 22.24 -2.21 -19.27
N VAL A 114 21.56 -2.55 -18.18
CA VAL A 114 20.17 -2.16 -17.91
C VAL A 114 20.11 -0.64 -17.79
N PRO A 115 19.28 0.04 -18.59
CA PRO A 115 19.24 1.50 -18.55
C PRO A 115 18.44 2.03 -17.37
N ARG A 116 18.71 3.27 -16.99
CA ARG A 116 17.86 4.07 -16.09
C ARG A 116 17.32 5.29 -16.82
N ARG A 117 16.19 5.83 -16.36
CA ARG A 117 15.71 7.14 -16.78
C ARG A 117 16.43 8.21 -15.97
N ILE A 118 17.01 9.18 -16.65
CA ILE A 118 17.58 10.37 -15.99
C ILE A 118 16.58 11.50 -16.10
N LEU A 119 16.29 12.11 -14.95
CA LEU A 119 15.68 13.43 -14.92
C LEU A 119 16.77 14.45 -15.28
N SER A 120 16.67 15.08 -16.45
CA SER A 120 17.50 16.25 -16.71
C SER A 120 17.06 17.34 -15.75
N GLU A 121 17.99 18.00 -15.06
CA GLU A 121 17.70 19.20 -14.28
C GLU A 121 17.24 20.31 -15.25
N THR A 122 15.93 20.37 -15.50
CA THR A 122 15.34 21.47 -16.25
C THR A 122 14.90 22.52 -15.24
N ASN A 123 15.50 23.71 -15.31
CA ASN A 123 15.03 24.90 -14.57
C ASN A 123 13.65 25.41 -15.05
N ASP A 124 13.01 24.71 -16.00
CA ASP A 124 11.69 25.04 -16.52
C ASP A 124 10.66 24.04 -15.97
N PHE A 125 9.96 24.44 -14.91
CA PHE A 125 8.98 23.61 -14.18
C PHE A 125 7.56 23.70 -14.76
N LYS A 126 7.40 24.09 -16.04
CA LYS A 126 6.10 24.04 -16.73
C LYS A 126 5.73 22.59 -17.10
N GLY A 127 5.48 21.79 -16.08
CA GLY A 127 5.09 20.37 -16.19
C GLY A 127 6.28 19.43 -16.04
N LEU A 128 6.09 18.37 -15.24
CA LEU A 128 7.03 17.25 -15.25
C LEU A 128 7.08 16.67 -16.66
N PRO A 129 8.26 16.39 -17.24
CA PRO A 129 8.36 15.67 -18.50
C PRO A 129 7.58 14.37 -18.36
N LYS A 130 6.81 13.98 -19.40
CA LYS A 130 6.18 12.66 -19.37
C LYS A 130 7.30 11.65 -19.23
N SER A 131 7.03 10.52 -18.57
CA SER A 131 8.05 9.49 -18.39
C SER A 131 8.69 9.09 -19.73
N SER A 132 7.92 9.08 -20.83
CA SER A 132 8.38 8.86 -22.21
C SER A 132 9.46 9.83 -22.70
N ASP A 133 9.52 11.04 -22.16
CA ASP A 133 10.35 12.14 -22.61
C ASP A 133 11.69 12.16 -21.86
N LEU A 134 11.85 11.32 -20.83
CA LEU A 134 13.08 11.20 -20.07
C LEU A 134 14.16 10.45 -20.87
N PRO A 135 15.37 11.01 -21.02
CA PRO A 135 16.45 10.31 -21.68
C PRO A 135 16.83 9.03 -20.90
N TRP A 136 17.17 7.99 -21.66
CA TRP A 136 17.74 6.77 -21.13
C TRP A 136 19.25 6.92 -20.94
N ASP A 137 19.74 6.54 -19.77
CA ASP A 137 21.15 6.41 -19.48
C ASP A 137 21.54 4.93 -19.42
N TYR A 138 22.57 4.59 -20.19
CA TYR A 138 23.13 3.24 -20.32
C TYR A 138 24.54 3.19 -19.73
N ALA A 139 24.84 3.98 -18.70
CA ALA A 139 26.11 3.92 -18.00
C ALA A 139 26.27 2.53 -17.32
N PRO A 140 27.33 1.77 -17.65
CA PRO A 140 27.62 0.52 -16.96
C PRO A 140 28.08 0.80 -15.52
N ASP A 141 27.70 -0.07 -14.60
CA ASP A 141 28.27 -0.08 -13.26
C ASP A 141 29.73 -0.52 -13.33
N ALA A 142 30.65 0.38 -12.94
CA ALA A 142 32.09 0.14 -13.07
C ALA A 142 32.59 -1.05 -12.24
N VAL A 143 31.97 -1.33 -11.09
CA VAL A 143 32.35 -2.45 -10.22
C VAL A 143 31.87 -3.76 -10.84
N VAL A 144 30.63 -3.80 -11.30
CA VAL A 144 30.04 -4.99 -11.93
C VAL A 144 30.79 -5.35 -13.22
N TYR A 145 31.09 -4.37 -14.08
CA TYR A 145 31.81 -4.63 -15.33
C TYR A 145 33.31 -4.91 -15.16
N ALA A 146 33.89 -4.64 -13.98
CA ALA A 146 35.26 -5.02 -13.64
C ALA A 146 35.35 -6.40 -12.94
N THR A 147 34.22 -7.08 -12.78
CA THR A 147 34.14 -8.32 -11.99
C THR A 147 34.42 -9.55 -12.86
N ASP A 148 35.53 -10.24 -12.61
CA ASP A 148 35.95 -11.44 -13.36
C ASP A 148 35.30 -12.73 -12.81
N HIS A 149 33.97 -12.81 -12.89
CA HIS A 149 33.23 -14.06 -12.73
C HIS A 149 31.88 -14.01 -13.44
N PHE A 150 31.26 -15.18 -13.65
CA PHE A 150 29.91 -15.27 -14.21
C PHE A 150 28.88 -14.63 -13.28
N ILE A 151 28.12 -13.69 -13.85
CA ILE A 151 26.94 -13.08 -13.26
C ILE A 151 25.69 -13.44 -14.07
N PRO A 152 24.58 -13.80 -13.41
CA PRO A 152 24.51 -14.16 -12.00
C PRO A 152 25.33 -15.43 -11.71
N ARG A 153 25.66 -15.67 -10.43
CA ARG A 153 26.55 -16.79 -10.02
C ARG A 153 25.98 -18.18 -10.26
N ALA A 154 24.66 -18.32 -10.28
CA ALA A 154 23.97 -19.58 -10.52
C ALA A 154 22.88 -19.39 -11.58
N PRO A 155 22.64 -20.39 -12.44
CA PRO A 155 21.62 -20.31 -13.48
C PRO A 155 20.19 -20.49 -12.95
N VAL A 156 20.04 -20.93 -11.70
CA VAL A 156 18.75 -21.05 -11.01
C VAL A 156 18.92 -20.63 -9.56
N ARG A 157 17.93 -19.91 -9.01
CA ARG A 157 17.89 -19.48 -7.61
C ARG A 157 16.47 -19.50 -7.06
N LEU A 158 16.33 -19.72 -5.76
CA LEU A 158 15.10 -19.45 -5.04
C LEU A 158 15.00 -17.95 -4.73
N GLY A 159 13.88 -17.35 -5.11
CA GLY A 159 13.49 -15.99 -4.73
C GLY A 159 12.64 -16.02 -3.46
N ASP A 160 11.64 -15.15 -3.45
CA ASP A 160 10.79 -14.97 -2.27
C ASP A 160 9.86 -16.17 -2.04
N PHE A 161 9.62 -16.45 -0.76
CA PHE A 161 8.57 -17.34 -0.29
C PHE A 161 7.36 -16.49 0.10
N GLY A 162 6.17 -16.96 -0.22
CA GLY A 162 4.97 -16.19 0.05
C GLY A 162 3.69 -17.02 0.07
N TRP A 163 2.60 -16.30 0.25
CA TRP A 163 1.25 -16.83 0.23
C TRP A 163 0.42 -16.12 -0.83
N LEU A 164 -0.27 -16.89 -1.65
CA LEU A 164 -1.34 -16.42 -2.51
C LEU A 164 -2.65 -17.00 -1.98
N ARG A 165 -3.29 -16.25 -1.07
CA ARG A 165 -4.46 -16.68 -0.30
C ARG A 165 -4.15 -17.93 0.54
N ASP A 166 -4.69 -19.08 0.17
CA ASP A 166 -4.57 -20.37 0.84
C ASP A 166 -3.43 -21.23 0.27
N GLN A 167 -2.70 -20.72 -0.72
CA GLN A 167 -1.59 -21.40 -1.37
C GLN A 167 -0.24 -20.79 -0.98
N ARG A 168 0.61 -21.57 -0.32
CA ARG A 168 2.03 -21.23 -0.16
C ARG A 168 2.79 -21.45 -1.46
N PHE A 169 3.70 -20.54 -1.80
CA PHE A 169 4.56 -20.64 -2.99
C PHE A 169 6.00 -20.22 -2.69
N VAL A 170 6.90 -20.64 -3.58
CA VAL A 170 8.26 -20.11 -3.71
C VAL A 170 8.47 -19.63 -5.15
N GLU A 171 9.21 -18.53 -5.30
CA GLU A 171 9.69 -18.08 -6.59
C GLU A 171 10.94 -18.89 -7.01
N VAL A 172 10.91 -19.47 -8.22
CA VAL A 172 12.09 -20.03 -8.86
C VAL A 172 12.50 -19.09 -9.99
N ILE A 173 13.69 -18.50 -9.85
CA ILE A 173 14.26 -17.56 -10.80
C ILE A 173 15.24 -18.30 -11.70
N ILE A 174 14.97 -18.27 -13.01
CA ILE A 174 15.76 -18.91 -14.05
C ILE A 174 16.58 -17.85 -14.78
N TYR A 175 17.89 -18.07 -14.81
CA TYR A 175 18.88 -17.30 -15.54
C TYR A 175 19.46 -18.14 -16.68
N PRO A 176 18.79 -18.15 -17.85
CA PRO A 176 19.27 -18.90 -19.02
C PRO A 176 20.62 -18.40 -19.53
N ILE A 177 21.06 -17.20 -19.12
CA ILE A 177 22.31 -16.59 -19.56
C ILE A 177 23.12 -16.20 -18.32
N GLN A 178 24.37 -16.65 -18.26
CA GLN A 178 25.39 -16.11 -17.35
C GLN A 178 26.46 -15.39 -18.19
N TYR A 179 26.95 -14.26 -17.73
CA TYR A 179 27.94 -13.45 -18.45
C TYR A 179 29.11 -13.12 -17.54
N ASN A 180 30.34 -13.22 -18.04
CA ASN A 180 31.54 -12.67 -17.39
C ASN A 180 31.95 -11.38 -18.11
N PRO A 181 31.81 -10.21 -17.47
CA PRO A 181 32.14 -8.92 -18.05
C PRO A 181 33.61 -8.70 -18.43
N VAL A 182 34.53 -9.37 -17.75
CA VAL A 182 35.97 -9.20 -17.97
C VAL A 182 36.45 -10.08 -19.12
N THR A 183 36.02 -11.34 -19.18
CA THR A 183 36.43 -12.27 -20.24
C THR A 183 35.58 -12.15 -21.50
N GLY A 184 34.40 -11.53 -21.42
CA GLY A 184 33.45 -11.47 -22.52
C GLY A 184 32.85 -12.84 -22.86
N GLN A 185 32.80 -13.74 -21.88
CA GLN A 185 32.21 -15.07 -22.02
C GLN A 185 30.73 -15.04 -21.62
N LEU A 186 29.87 -15.61 -22.46
CA LEU A 186 28.46 -15.82 -22.22
C LEU A 186 28.18 -17.32 -22.20
N ARG A 187 27.58 -17.80 -21.12
CA ARG A 187 27.09 -19.17 -20.97
C ARG A 187 25.59 -19.17 -21.13
N TYR A 188 25.09 -20.01 -22.04
CA TYR A 188 23.68 -20.18 -22.35
C TYR A 188 23.23 -21.58 -21.90
N HIS A 189 22.27 -21.63 -20.98
CA HIS A 189 21.67 -22.84 -20.42
C HIS A 189 20.42 -23.20 -21.23
N ARG A 190 20.55 -24.17 -22.13
CA ARG A 190 19.49 -24.55 -23.08
C ARG A 190 18.45 -25.45 -22.44
N GLN A 191 18.89 -26.41 -21.63
CA GLN A 191 18.02 -27.33 -20.90
C GLN A 191 18.51 -27.49 -19.47
N MET A 192 17.59 -27.36 -18.51
CA MET A 192 17.86 -27.59 -17.10
C MET A 192 16.83 -28.53 -16.53
N ARG A 193 17.28 -29.48 -15.70
CA ARG A 193 16.44 -30.33 -14.87
C ARG A 193 16.61 -29.91 -13.42
N ILE A 194 15.54 -29.44 -12.80
CA ILE A 194 15.57 -28.77 -11.50
C ILE A 194 14.70 -29.56 -10.53
N ARG A 195 15.19 -29.77 -9.30
CA ARG A 195 14.43 -30.37 -8.21
C ARG A 195 14.37 -29.42 -7.02
N LEU A 196 13.16 -29.23 -6.51
CA LEU A 196 12.89 -28.64 -5.22
C LEU A 196 12.68 -29.77 -4.23
N ARG A 197 13.63 -29.97 -3.31
CA ARG A 197 13.49 -30.95 -2.23
C ARG A 197 12.83 -30.32 -1.03
N PHE A 198 11.94 -31.09 -0.41
CA PHE A 198 11.25 -30.70 0.81
C PHE A 198 11.86 -31.44 2.00
N GLU A 199 12.32 -30.67 2.99
CA GLU A 199 12.81 -31.19 4.26
C GLU A 199 11.90 -30.74 5.39
N GLY A 200 11.54 -31.67 6.28
CA GLY A 200 10.60 -31.43 7.38
C GLY A 200 9.28 -32.17 7.20
N LYS A 201 8.30 -31.84 8.06
CA LYS A 201 6.97 -32.43 8.02
C LYS A 201 6.03 -31.43 7.36
N SER A 202 5.43 -31.85 6.25
CA SER A 202 4.35 -31.11 5.61
C SER A 202 3.12 -31.08 6.52
N GLU A 203 2.60 -29.88 6.78
CA GLU A 203 1.26 -29.72 7.32
C GLU A 203 0.26 -29.82 6.17
N SER A 204 -0.45 -30.94 6.08
CA SER A 204 -1.50 -31.14 5.07
C SER A 204 -2.86 -31.16 5.76
N ALA A 205 -3.71 -30.19 5.41
CA ALA A 205 -5.13 -30.23 5.69
C ALA A 205 -5.87 -30.75 4.45
N ALA A 206 -7.13 -31.19 4.62
CA ALA A 206 -7.98 -31.49 3.47
C ALA A 206 -8.11 -30.22 2.61
N PRO A 207 -7.72 -30.25 1.32
CA PRO A 207 -7.67 -29.04 0.52
C PRO A 207 -9.10 -28.52 0.31
N PRO A 208 -9.32 -27.20 0.45
CA PRO A 208 -10.63 -26.61 0.19
C PRO A 208 -11.04 -26.84 -1.27
N PRO A 209 -12.35 -26.98 -1.57
CA PRO A 209 -12.82 -27.16 -2.94
C PRO A 209 -12.42 -25.94 -3.80
N PRO A 210 -11.95 -26.16 -5.04
CA PRO A 210 -11.49 -25.08 -5.92
C PRO A 210 -12.68 -24.26 -6.39
N THR A 211 -13.04 -23.22 -5.64
CA THR A 211 -14.24 -22.41 -5.86
C THR A 211 -13.92 -20.92 -5.92
N GLY A 212 -14.65 -20.20 -6.78
CA GLY A 212 -14.60 -18.74 -6.86
C GLY A 212 -13.63 -18.14 -7.91
N PRO A 213 -13.67 -16.80 -8.08
CA PRO A 213 -12.94 -16.09 -9.14
C PRO A 213 -11.41 -16.14 -8.99
N PHE A 214 -10.92 -16.42 -7.78
CA PHE A 214 -9.49 -16.46 -7.47
C PHE A 214 -8.80 -17.74 -7.98
N GLU A 215 -9.57 -18.79 -8.26
CA GLU A 215 -9.03 -20.07 -8.76
C GLU A 215 -8.35 -19.91 -10.13
N LEU A 216 -8.89 -19.02 -10.98
CA LEU A 216 -8.28 -18.67 -12.27
C LEU A 216 -6.94 -17.96 -12.10
N LEU A 217 -6.78 -17.14 -11.06
CA LEU A 217 -5.50 -16.49 -10.76
C LEU A 217 -4.47 -17.53 -10.34
N LEU A 218 -4.80 -18.41 -9.38
CA LEU A 218 -3.91 -19.49 -8.95
C LEU A 218 -3.49 -20.39 -10.12
N ARG A 219 -4.43 -20.74 -11.00
CA ARG A 219 -4.16 -21.57 -12.19
C ARG A 219 -3.24 -20.90 -13.21
N ARG A 220 -3.33 -19.58 -13.37
CA ARG A 220 -2.48 -18.81 -14.29
C ARG A 220 -1.12 -18.48 -13.69
N SER A 221 -1.04 -18.37 -12.36
CA SER A 221 0.16 -17.94 -11.66
C SER A 221 1.13 -19.09 -11.33
N LEU A 222 0.62 -20.26 -10.95
CA LEU A 222 1.46 -21.37 -10.47
C LEU A 222 1.77 -22.37 -11.57
N VAL A 223 3.05 -22.71 -11.74
CA VAL A 223 3.47 -23.67 -12.77
C VAL A 223 3.05 -25.10 -12.47
N ASN A 224 2.85 -25.44 -11.19
CA ASN A 224 2.42 -26.75 -10.71
C ASN A 224 1.02 -26.71 -10.09
N TYR A 225 0.14 -25.79 -10.54
CA TYR A 225 -1.17 -25.54 -9.95
C TYR A 225 -1.97 -26.81 -9.61
N GLU A 226 -2.08 -27.78 -10.54
CA GLU A 226 -2.89 -28.99 -10.34
C GLU A 226 -2.42 -29.82 -9.13
N MET A 227 -1.11 -29.80 -8.85
CA MET A 227 -0.48 -30.44 -7.69
C MET A 227 -0.55 -29.55 -6.46
N ALA A 228 -0.25 -28.26 -6.62
CA ALA A 228 -0.23 -27.27 -5.55
C ALA A 228 -1.54 -27.23 -4.75
N ARG A 229 -2.67 -27.59 -5.38
CA ARG A 229 -3.97 -27.78 -4.71
C ARG A 229 -3.89 -28.65 -3.45
N GLN A 230 -3.10 -29.73 -3.46
CA GLN A 230 -2.98 -30.65 -2.31
C GLN A 230 -2.20 -30.04 -1.14
N PHE A 231 -1.47 -28.95 -1.40
CA PHE A 231 -0.68 -28.22 -0.41
C PHE A 231 -1.45 -27.05 0.22
N ARG A 232 -2.71 -26.83 -0.20
CA ARG A 232 -3.52 -25.74 0.33
C ARG A 232 -3.92 -26.06 1.76
N LEU A 233 -3.72 -25.08 2.62
CA LEU A 233 -4.33 -25.13 3.94
C LEU A 233 -5.78 -24.68 3.78
N ALA A 234 -6.71 -25.40 4.40
CA ALA A 234 -8.03 -24.83 4.65
C ALA A 234 -7.82 -23.47 5.36
N PRO A 235 -8.57 -22.42 4.99
CA PRO A 235 -8.58 -21.21 5.81
C PRO A 235 -8.79 -21.66 7.25
N PRO A 236 -7.98 -21.19 8.23
CA PRO A 236 -8.09 -21.69 9.58
C PRO A 236 -9.55 -21.65 10.00
N GLY A 237 -10.14 -22.82 10.21
CA GLY A 237 -11.46 -22.91 10.83
C GLY A 237 -11.30 -22.44 12.27
N GLY A 238 -11.30 -21.12 12.48
CA GLY A 238 -11.40 -20.41 13.76
C GLY A 238 -10.48 -20.80 14.92
N LYS A 239 -9.52 -21.74 14.78
CA LYS A 239 -8.85 -22.35 15.95
C LYS A 239 -7.32 -22.52 15.87
N ALA A 240 -6.68 -22.23 14.74
CA ALA A 240 -5.22 -22.39 14.58
C ALA A 240 -4.48 -21.04 14.37
N GLN A 241 -5.05 -19.94 14.87
CA GLN A 241 -4.43 -18.61 14.81
C GLN A 241 -3.67 -18.24 16.09
N SER A 242 -3.50 -19.13 17.07
CA SER A 242 -3.00 -18.73 18.40
C SER A 242 -1.48 -18.69 18.57
N GLN A 243 -0.68 -19.33 17.72
CA GLN A 243 0.78 -19.42 17.96
C GLN A 243 1.60 -18.33 17.27
N GLY A 244 1.36 -18.03 15.99
CA GLY A 244 2.06 -16.91 15.31
C GLY A 244 1.66 -15.54 15.85
N LEU A 245 0.41 -15.39 16.30
CA LEU A 245 -0.13 -14.16 16.87
C LEU A 245 0.45 -13.83 18.26
N ALA A 246 0.87 -14.83 19.03
CA ALA A 246 1.48 -14.65 20.35
C ALA A 246 2.91 -14.07 20.28
N ASP A 247 3.66 -14.41 19.21
CA ASP A 247 5.00 -13.84 18.97
C ASP A 247 4.95 -12.38 18.51
N PHE A 248 3.89 -11.96 17.80
CA PHE A 248 3.66 -10.54 17.48
C PHE A 248 3.10 -9.74 18.67
N GLN A 249 2.38 -10.39 19.60
CA GLN A 249 1.96 -9.79 20.88
C GLN A 249 3.14 -9.44 21.79
N THR A 250 4.16 -10.30 21.85
CA THR A 250 5.35 -10.07 22.69
C THR A 250 6.29 -9.01 22.11
N GLN A 251 6.24 -8.76 20.80
CA GLN A 251 7.04 -7.74 20.11
C GLN A 251 6.31 -6.38 19.95
N GLY A 252 5.01 -6.28 20.28
CA GLY A 252 4.24 -5.03 20.24
C GLY A 252 4.05 -4.43 18.84
N LEU A 253 4.25 -5.22 17.78
CA LEU A 253 4.31 -4.72 16.40
C LEU A 253 2.93 -4.44 15.80
N PHE A 254 1.87 -5.11 16.27
CA PHE A 254 0.47 -4.84 15.91
C PHE A 254 -0.47 -5.27 17.05
N ALA A 255 -1.50 -4.48 17.32
CA ALA A 255 -2.54 -4.82 18.28
C ALA A 255 -3.57 -5.74 17.57
N LEU A 256 -3.72 -6.97 18.06
CA LEU A 256 -4.61 -7.96 17.44
C LEU A 256 -6.05 -7.79 17.91
N PRO A 257 -7.04 -8.08 17.05
CA PRO A 257 -8.44 -8.02 17.45
C PRO A 257 -8.71 -8.97 18.63
N PRO A 258 -9.59 -8.58 19.57
CA PRO A 258 -9.95 -9.42 20.70
C PRO A 258 -10.65 -10.70 20.25
N THR A 259 -10.57 -11.76 21.05
CA THR A 259 -11.29 -13.02 20.84
C THR A 259 -12.15 -13.31 22.07
N PRO A 260 -13.49 -13.30 21.97
CA PRO A 260 -14.29 -12.95 20.79
C PRO A 260 -14.17 -11.46 20.42
N GLY A 261 -14.44 -11.10 19.16
CA GLY A 261 -14.36 -9.72 18.69
C GLY A 261 -15.26 -9.46 17.50
N PHE A 262 -16.14 -8.46 17.63
CA PHE A 262 -17.12 -8.07 16.62
C PHE A 262 -16.78 -6.69 16.09
N LYS A 263 -16.78 -6.53 14.76
CA LYS A 263 -16.46 -5.26 14.13
C LYS A 263 -17.64 -4.30 14.21
N VAL A 264 -17.37 -3.08 14.62
CA VAL A 264 -18.30 -1.95 14.58
C VAL A 264 -17.69 -0.89 13.66
N LEU A 265 -18.29 -0.68 12.50
CA LEU A 265 -17.77 0.22 11.46
C LEU A 265 -18.30 1.62 11.70
N ILE A 266 -17.39 2.59 11.80
CA ILE A 266 -17.70 3.99 12.10
C ILE A 266 -17.17 4.86 10.96
N ASN A 267 -18.09 5.35 10.13
CA ASN A 267 -17.78 6.24 9.00
C ASN A 267 -18.14 7.72 9.27
N GLN A 268 -18.69 8.03 10.45
CA GLN A 268 -18.95 9.39 10.88
C GLN A 268 -18.55 9.54 12.36
N THR A 269 -18.06 10.70 12.75
CA THR A 269 -17.72 10.94 14.16
C THR A 269 -18.97 11.36 14.93
N GLY A 270 -19.33 10.65 15.99
CA GLY A 270 -20.56 10.93 16.75
C GLY A 270 -20.89 9.91 17.82
N PHE A 271 -22.06 10.09 18.45
CA PHE A 271 -22.62 9.08 19.36
C PHE A 271 -23.38 8.01 18.58
N TYR A 272 -23.08 6.76 18.91
CA TYR A 272 -23.69 5.57 18.34
C TYR A 272 -24.41 4.79 19.42
N ARG A 273 -25.47 4.08 19.02
CA ARG A 273 -26.21 3.18 19.88
C ARG A 273 -26.33 1.82 19.19
N LEU A 274 -25.95 0.76 19.90
CA LEU A 274 -26.17 -0.63 19.52
C LEU A 274 -27.27 -1.19 20.41
N THR A 275 -28.31 -1.74 19.79
CA THR A 275 -29.42 -2.39 20.47
C THR A 275 -29.19 -3.90 20.60
N TYR A 276 -29.97 -4.55 21.45
CA TYR A 276 -30.03 -6.01 21.52
C TYR A 276 -30.20 -6.65 20.13
N ALA A 277 -31.14 -6.14 19.34
CA ALA A 277 -31.43 -6.66 17.99
C ALA A 277 -30.23 -6.52 17.03
N ASP A 278 -29.49 -5.41 17.12
CA ASP A 278 -28.28 -5.20 16.31
C ASP A 278 -27.23 -6.28 16.62
N LEU A 279 -26.98 -6.52 17.91
CA LEU A 279 -26.00 -7.51 18.36
C LEU A 279 -26.43 -8.94 18.03
N GLN A 280 -27.72 -9.26 18.20
CA GLN A 280 -28.28 -10.56 17.81
C GLN A 280 -28.13 -10.80 16.30
N SER A 281 -28.43 -9.80 15.48
CA SER A 281 -28.32 -9.89 14.01
C SER A 281 -26.86 -10.06 13.55
N ALA A 282 -25.91 -9.52 14.31
CA ALA A 282 -24.48 -9.68 14.10
C ALA A 282 -23.92 -11.03 14.61
N GLY A 283 -24.77 -11.87 15.21
CA GLY A 283 -24.43 -13.22 15.68
C GLY A 283 -23.81 -13.26 17.08
N LEU A 284 -23.99 -12.23 17.91
CA LEU A 284 -23.60 -12.29 19.32
C LEU A 284 -24.57 -13.21 20.09
N PRO A 285 -24.09 -13.99 21.08
CA PRO A 285 -24.93 -14.90 21.87
C PRO A 285 -25.66 -14.14 22.98
N VAL A 286 -26.41 -13.10 22.59
CA VAL A 286 -27.04 -12.07 23.45
C VAL A 286 -27.85 -12.65 24.63
N GLU A 287 -28.45 -13.83 24.47
CA GLU A 287 -29.20 -14.53 25.52
C GLU A 287 -28.37 -15.01 26.73
N THR A 288 -27.03 -14.93 26.63
CA THR A 288 -26.10 -15.46 27.65
C THR A 288 -25.02 -14.45 28.04
N LEU A 289 -25.14 -13.20 27.57
CA LEU A 289 -24.11 -12.19 27.78
C LEU A 289 -24.34 -11.43 29.08
N ASP A 290 -23.27 -11.29 29.86
CA ASP A 290 -23.22 -10.31 30.94
C ASP A 290 -22.82 -8.93 30.35
N PRO A 291 -23.74 -7.95 30.32
CA PRO A 291 -23.49 -6.65 29.72
C PRO A 291 -22.35 -5.87 30.40
N ARG A 292 -22.05 -6.18 31.66
CA ARG A 292 -20.95 -5.55 32.43
C ARG A 292 -19.58 -5.85 31.84
N THR A 293 -19.48 -6.94 31.08
CA THR A 293 -18.24 -7.37 30.41
C THR A 293 -18.03 -6.76 29.03
N PHE A 294 -18.99 -6.00 28.50
CA PHE A 294 -18.81 -5.35 27.20
C PHE A 294 -17.66 -4.34 27.24
N ARG A 295 -16.73 -4.51 26.29
CA ARG A 295 -15.61 -3.61 26.02
C ARG A 295 -15.58 -3.25 24.55
N LEU A 296 -15.24 -2.00 24.25
CA LEU A 296 -15.11 -1.51 22.88
C LEU A 296 -13.70 -0.97 22.67
N LEU A 297 -12.98 -1.48 21.68
CA LEU A 297 -11.59 -1.13 21.41
C LEU A 297 -11.48 -0.37 20.08
N ASP A 298 -10.81 0.78 20.08
CA ASP A 298 -10.61 1.63 18.90
C ASP A 298 -9.47 1.10 18.03
N GLY A 299 -9.79 0.54 16.85
CA GLY A 299 -8.80 -0.04 15.94
C GLY A 299 -7.84 0.98 15.34
N ALA A 300 -8.23 2.24 15.18
CA ALA A 300 -7.33 3.29 14.69
C ALA A 300 -6.42 3.85 15.79
N ASN A 301 -6.78 3.67 17.06
CA ASN A 301 -6.03 4.18 18.21
C ASN A 301 -5.38 3.05 19.03
N GLY A 302 -4.77 2.07 18.35
CA GLY A 302 -3.98 1.03 19.00
C GLY A 302 -4.77 0.11 19.94
N LEU A 303 -6.07 -0.08 19.70
CA LEU A 303 -7.01 -0.81 20.55
C LEU A 303 -7.19 -0.20 21.95
N ALA A 304 -7.05 1.13 22.07
CA ALA A 304 -7.46 1.83 23.27
C ALA A 304 -8.95 1.58 23.57
N GLU A 305 -9.27 1.30 24.82
CA GLU A 305 -10.64 1.04 25.24
C GLU A 305 -11.46 2.33 25.31
N VAL A 306 -12.67 2.29 24.76
CA VAL A 306 -13.63 3.38 24.74
C VAL A 306 -14.70 3.13 25.79
N ALA A 307 -14.98 4.16 26.58
CA ALA A 307 -16.00 4.12 27.61
C ALA A 307 -17.40 3.93 27.01
N LEU A 308 -18.14 2.97 27.55
CA LEU A 308 -19.50 2.64 27.17
C LEU A 308 -20.50 3.21 28.17
N TRP A 309 -21.68 3.57 27.67
CA TRP A 309 -22.88 3.71 28.48
C TRP A 309 -23.77 2.51 28.19
N VAL A 310 -23.87 1.57 29.12
CA VAL A 310 -24.68 0.36 28.96
C VAL A 310 -25.92 0.52 29.82
N MET A 311 -27.07 0.64 29.17
CA MET A 311 -28.36 0.78 29.84
C MET A 311 -28.91 -0.63 30.12
N GLY A 312 -29.29 -0.89 31.38
CA GLY A 312 -29.84 -2.17 31.84
C GLY A 312 -28.80 -3.15 32.39
N GLU A 313 -27.53 -2.77 32.50
CA GLU A 313 -26.48 -3.71 32.93
C GLU A 313 -26.52 -4.15 34.40
N GLU A 314 -27.45 -3.62 35.19
CA GLU A 314 -27.49 -3.79 36.65
C GLU A 314 -27.82 -5.22 37.11
N ASP A 315 -28.69 -5.93 36.39
CA ASP A 315 -29.07 -7.31 36.70
C ASP A 315 -28.06 -8.33 36.15
N GLY A 316 -27.25 -7.94 35.17
CA GLY A 316 -26.21 -8.77 34.59
C GLY A 316 -26.70 -9.69 33.47
N ASP A 317 -27.92 -9.49 33.00
CA ASP A 317 -28.45 -10.08 31.78
C ASP A 317 -28.57 -8.97 30.72
N PHE A 318 -28.35 -9.29 29.44
CA PHE A 318 -28.52 -8.30 28.37
C PHE A 318 -29.88 -8.49 27.72
N ASP A 319 -30.86 -7.70 28.14
CA ASP A 319 -32.26 -7.84 27.76
C ASP A 319 -32.60 -7.14 26.42
N PRO A 320 -33.74 -7.46 25.77
CA PRO A 320 -34.18 -6.83 24.52
C PRO A 320 -34.25 -5.29 24.55
N GLU A 321 -34.50 -4.70 25.72
CA GLU A 321 -34.56 -3.26 25.95
C GLU A 321 -33.18 -2.60 26.18
N ASP A 322 -32.14 -3.40 26.38
CA ASP A 322 -30.81 -2.92 26.71
C ASP A 322 -30.07 -2.37 25.50
N THR A 323 -29.19 -1.40 25.77
CA THR A 323 -28.42 -0.75 24.71
C THR A 323 -27.03 -0.38 25.16
N ILE A 324 -26.10 -0.39 24.20
CA ILE A 324 -24.73 0.12 24.36
C ILE A 324 -24.65 1.45 23.61
N THR A 325 -24.32 2.52 24.30
CA THR A 325 -24.05 3.84 23.71
C THR A 325 -22.57 4.20 23.84
N PHE A 326 -21.94 4.69 22.78
CA PHE A 326 -20.54 5.10 22.77
C PHE A 326 -20.28 6.25 21.81
N TYR A 327 -19.15 6.94 21.99
CA TYR A 327 -18.70 7.97 21.06
C TYR A 327 -17.69 7.37 20.09
N GLY A 328 -18.10 7.18 18.83
CA GLY A 328 -17.28 6.67 17.75
C GLY A 328 -16.61 7.80 16.98
N ARG A 329 -15.34 7.64 16.64
CA ARG A 329 -14.59 8.52 15.74
C ARG A 329 -14.32 7.81 14.42
N ALA A 330 -14.71 8.45 13.32
CA ALA A 330 -14.25 8.09 11.99
C ALA A 330 -12.74 8.36 11.87
N VAL A 331 -12.12 7.74 10.86
CA VAL A 331 -10.77 8.12 10.43
C VAL A 331 -10.88 8.96 9.17
N ASP A 332 -9.85 9.72 8.87
CA ASP A 332 -9.70 10.41 7.60
C ASP A 332 -8.31 10.10 7.09
N THR A 333 -8.22 9.19 6.13
CA THR A 333 -6.98 8.71 5.54
C THR A 333 -7.14 8.60 4.04
N GLN A 334 -6.02 8.62 3.30
CA GLN A 334 -6.03 8.40 1.85
C GLN A 334 -6.66 7.06 1.40
N TYR A 335 -6.88 6.11 2.32
CA TYR A 335 -7.39 4.77 2.02
C TYR A 335 -8.83 4.54 2.47
N THR A 336 -9.29 5.24 3.52
CA THR A 336 -10.62 5.03 4.08
C THR A 336 -11.03 6.16 5.02
N GLU A 337 -12.35 6.41 5.07
CA GLU A 337 -13.02 7.25 6.06
C GLU A 337 -13.64 6.42 7.21
N THR A 338 -13.50 5.09 7.17
CA THR A 338 -14.17 4.18 8.10
C THR A 338 -13.21 3.60 9.12
N ASN A 339 -13.44 3.89 10.40
CA ASN A 339 -12.74 3.27 11.51
C ASN A 339 -13.41 1.93 11.87
N ILE A 340 -12.62 0.96 12.31
CA ILE A 340 -13.10 -0.33 12.79
C ILE A 340 -12.87 -0.39 14.30
N TYR A 341 -13.95 -0.38 15.05
CA TYR A 341 -13.95 -0.70 16.47
C TYR A 341 -14.20 -2.19 16.68
N TRP A 342 -13.69 -2.72 17.78
CA TRP A 342 -13.89 -4.11 18.17
C TRP A 342 -14.68 -4.20 19.47
N LEU A 343 -15.92 -4.68 19.39
CA LEU A 343 -16.75 -5.03 20.54
C LEU A 343 -16.38 -6.44 21.02
N THR A 344 -16.11 -6.59 22.30
CA THR A 344 -15.81 -7.87 22.95
C THR A 344 -16.56 -7.99 24.27
N TYR A 345 -16.62 -9.21 24.83
CA TYR A 345 -17.36 -9.57 26.03
C TYR A 345 -16.75 -10.80 26.72
N GLY A 346 -17.24 -11.13 27.92
CA GLY A 346 -16.87 -12.34 28.67
C GLY A 346 -15.54 -12.25 29.42
N GLY A 347 -14.89 -11.08 29.38
CA GLY A 347 -13.66 -10.79 30.10
C GLY A 347 -13.90 -9.95 31.36
N GLU A 348 -12.95 -9.07 31.67
CA GLU A 348 -13.08 -8.10 32.76
C GLU A 348 -14.21 -7.09 32.51
N GLN A 349 -14.61 -6.40 33.59
CA GLN A 349 -15.58 -5.32 33.50
C GLN A 349 -15.07 -4.24 32.52
N GLY A 350 -15.92 -3.84 31.58
CA GLY A 350 -15.53 -2.85 30.60
C GLY A 350 -15.60 -1.41 31.10
N LEU A 351 -14.87 -0.54 30.43
CA LEU A 351 -14.83 0.88 30.76
C LEU A 351 -16.21 1.51 30.61
N ARG A 352 -16.64 2.28 31.63
CA ARG A 352 -17.93 2.98 31.65
C ARG A 352 -17.78 4.49 31.62
N MET A 353 -18.74 5.16 31.00
CA MET A 353 -18.83 6.61 31.04
C MET A 353 -19.13 7.08 32.47
N SER A 354 -18.37 8.04 32.97
CA SER A 354 -18.66 8.68 34.26
C SER A 354 -19.93 9.52 34.16
N THR A 355 -20.80 9.46 35.17
CA THR A 355 -21.98 10.32 35.27
C THR A 355 -21.65 11.64 35.95
N ARG A 356 -22.35 12.70 35.55
CA ARG A 356 -22.38 13.99 36.23
C ARG A 356 -23.81 14.50 36.25
N SER A 357 -24.17 15.21 37.32
CA SER A 357 -25.52 15.79 37.41
C SER A 357 -25.72 16.84 36.30
N GLY A 358 -26.79 16.67 35.53
CA GLY A 358 -27.28 17.66 34.57
C GLY A 358 -28.36 18.58 35.15
N SER A 359 -28.59 18.55 36.47
CA SER A 359 -29.63 19.36 37.11
C SER A 359 -29.40 20.85 36.83
N LEU A 360 -30.42 21.51 36.29
CA LEU A 360 -30.41 22.96 36.08
C LEU A 360 -30.35 23.65 37.45
N THR A 361 -29.23 24.27 37.76
CA THR A 361 -29.04 25.03 39.01
C THR A 361 -29.74 26.40 38.98
N GLY A 362 -30.32 26.79 37.84
CA GLY A 362 -30.91 28.12 37.62
C GLY A 362 -29.88 29.27 37.55
N SER A 363 -28.59 28.97 37.74
CA SER A 363 -27.49 29.94 37.76
C SER A 363 -26.65 29.96 36.48
N GLY A 364 -27.05 29.20 35.46
CA GLY A 364 -26.32 29.11 34.19
C GLY A 364 -26.50 30.38 33.36
N THR A 365 -25.41 30.90 32.79
CA THR A 365 -25.48 31.97 31.80
C THR A 365 -26.04 31.41 30.50
N VAL A 366 -27.10 32.02 29.97
CA VAL A 366 -27.62 31.66 28.64
C VAL A 366 -26.62 32.14 27.60
N ALA A 367 -26.05 31.23 26.84
CA ALA A 367 -25.16 31.58 25.73
C ALA A 367 -25.96 32.29 24.62
N SER A 368 -25.60 33.53 24.31
CA SER A 368 -26.23 34.31 23.23
C SER A 368 -25.62 34.04 21.85
N ALA A 369 -24.47 33.35 21.81
CA ALA A 369 -23.74 33.02 20.60
C ALA A 369 -22.89 31.77 20.83
N PHE A 370 -22.57 31.05 19.75
CA PHE A 370 -21.66 29.90 19.76
C PHE A 370 -20.64 30.05 18.64
N ARG A 371 -19.49 29.39 18.79
CA ARG A 371 -18.48 29.34 17.73
C ARG A 371 -18.96 28.40 16.63
N GLN A 372 -18.81 28.83 15.39
CA GLN A 372 -19.01 28.01 14.21
C GLN A 372 -17.72 28.00 13.39
N ILE A 373 -17.42 26.85 12.79
CA ILE A 373 -16.32 26.69 11.83
C ILE A 373 -16.95 26.61 10.45
N THR A 374 -16.45 27.41 9.52
CA THR A 374 -16.81 27.37 8.10
C THR A 374 -15.56 27.03 7.30
N GLN A 375 -15.59 25.90 6.59
CA GLN A 375 -14.54 25.48 5.65
C GLN A 375 -15.07 25.70 4.23
N ILE A 376 -14.26 26.33 3.39
CA ILE A 376 -14.66 26.78 2.04
C ILE A 376 -13.82 26.16 0.92
N GLU A 377 -12.78 25.42 1.26
CA GLU A 377 -11.83 24.83 0.31
C GLU A 377 -12.49 23.74 -0.56
N GLU A 378 -12.10 23.65 -1.84
CA GLU A 378 -12.67 22.74 -2.84
C GLU A 378 -11.57 21.97 -3.59
N ASN A 379 -11.84 20.74 -4.02
CA ASN A 379 -10.85 19.88 -4.66
C ASN A 379 -10.86 19.98 -6.19
N HIS A 380 -10.20 21.00 -6.76
CA HIS A 380 -10.18 21.22 -8.22
C HIS A 380 -8.90 20.73 -8.91
N LEU A 381 -7.76 20.77 -8.22
CA LEU A 381 -6.46 20.54 -8.82
C LEU A 381 -5.72 19.43 -8.07
N TYR A 382 -5.59 18.28 -8.72
CA TYR A 382 -4.72 17.22 -8.21
C TYR A 382 -3.25 17.47 -8.60
N ARG A 383 -2.34 17.37 -7.63
CA ARG A 383 -0.88 17.42 -7.83
C ARG A 383 -0.24 16.25 -7.10
N SER A 384 -0.13 15.11 -7.79
CA SER A 384 0.44 13.86 -7.24
C SER A 384 1.86 13.97 -6.64
N TYR A 385 2.59 15.03 -6.97
CA TYR A 385 3.96 15.26 -6.53
C TYR A 385 4.08 16.40 -5.51
N ARG A 386 2.98 16.96 -5.00
CA ARG A 386 3.00 18.05 -4.00
C ARG A 386 1.85 17.90 -2.99
N PRO A 387 2.11 18.04 -1.69
CA PRO A 387 3.43 18.03 -1.06
C PRO A 387 4.05 16.63 -1.16
N MET A 388 5.37 16.50 -1.33
CA MET A 388 6.04 15.19 -1.28
C MET A 388 6.19 14.70 0.18
N GLN A 389 5.07 14.51 0.86
CA GLN A 389 5.01 14.06 2.26
C GLN A 389 4.08 12.85 2.35
N PRO A 390 4.41 11.84 3.19
CA PRO A 390 3.50 10.73 3.45
C PRO A 390 2.15 11.25 3.97
N ASP A 391 1.05 10.67 3.46
CA ASP A 391 -0.32 10.99 3.86
C ASP A 391 -0.76 12.45 3.63
N ALA A 392 -0.03 13.21 2.81
CA ALA A 392 -0.41 14.57 2.47
C ALA A 392 -1.58 14.63 1.49
N ASP A 393 -2.42 15.65 1.66
CA ASP A 393 -3.44 15.96 0.66
C ASP A 393 -2.78 16.54 -0.59
N HIS A 394 -3.16 16.01 -1.74
CA HIS A 394 -2.65 16.37 -3.06
C HIS A 394 -3.71 17.10 -3.89
N TRP A 395 -4.90 17.32 -3.33
CA TRP A 395 -5.91 18.17 -3.91
C TRP A 395 -5.74 19.61 -3.43
N PHE A 396 -5.99 20.53 -4.35
CA PHE A 396 -5.87 21.96 -4.12
C PHE A 396 -7.05 22.68 -4.76
N TRP A 397 -7.51 23.73 -4.10
CA TRP A 397 -8.54 24.60 -4.65
C TRP A 397 -8.09 25.39 -5.87
N ASN A 398 -6.98 26.10 -5.77
CA ASN A 398 -6.51 27.00 -6.82
C ASN A 398 -4.99 27.03 -6.92
N TYR A 399 -4.51 27.51 -8.07
CA TYR A 399 -3.10 27.76 -8.32
C TYR A 399 -2.89 29.25 -8.58
N LEU A 400 -2.19 29.92 -7.66
CA LEU A 400 -1.79 31.32 -7.79
C LEU A 400 -0.36 31.39 -8.31
N TYR A 401 -0.18 31.87 -9.54
CA TYR A 401 1.13 32.01 -10.17
C TYR A 401 1.54 33.49 -10.21
N SER A 402 2.36 33.90 -9.25
CA SER A 402 2.97 35.23 -9.25
C SER A 402 4.34 35.20 -9.94
N THR A 403 4.68 36.29 -10.63
CA THR A 403 6.02 36.54 -11.18
C THR A 403 6.53 37.90 -10.71
N ASN A 404 7.81 38.18 -10.96
CA ASN A 404 8.42 39.46 -10.60
C ASN A 404 7.59 40.64 -11.13
N HIS A 405 7.13 41.50 -10.21
CA HIS A 405 6.28 42.67 -10.47
C HIS A 405 4.84 42.37 -10.94
N ASN A 406 4.39 41.11 -10.87
CA ASN A 406 3.03 40.72 -11.19
C ASN A 406 2.44 39.80 -10.09
N PRO A 407 1.84 40.38 -9.03
CA PRO A 407 1.19 39.59 -7.97
C PRO A 407 -0.03 38.84 -8.53
N ALA A 408 -0.20 37.60 -8.12
CA ALA A 408 -1.41 36.83 -8.39
C ALA A 408 -2.36 36.94 -7.20
N SER A 409 -3.66 37.03 -7.48
CA SER A 409 -4.71 37.10 -6.45
C SER A 409 -5.89 36.20 -6.81
N GLY A 410 -6.54 35.65 -5.80
CA GLY A 410 -7.82 34.95 -5.92
C GLY A 410 -8.83 35.52 -4.93
N SER A 411 -10.11 35.53 -5.32
CA SER A 411 -11.22 35.96 -4.47
C SER A 411 -12.15 34.79 -4.22
N TYR A 412 -12.55 34.62 -2.96
CA TYR A 412 -13.37 33.51 -2.51
C TYR A 412 -14.58 34.06 -1.76
N THR A 413 -15.77 33.67 -2.18
CA THR A 413 -17.04 34.10 -1.59
C THR A 413 -17.68 32.95 -0.84
N PHE A 414 -18.22 33.21 0.34
CA PHE A 414 -18.95 32.24 1.14
C PHE A 414 -20.07 32.96 1.91
N THR A 415 -21.12 32.21 2.24
CA THR A 415 -22.27 32.70 3.00
C THR A 415 -22.12 32.37 4.47
N LEU A 416 -22.38 33.34 5.33
CA LEU A 416 -22.42 33.16 6.77
C LEU A 416 -23.86 33.31 7.27
N PRO A 417 -24.50 32.24 7.78
CA PRO A 417 -25.76 32.35 8.46
C PRO A 417 -25.58 32.70 9.94
N ALA A 418 -26.48 33.53 10.48
CA ALA A 418 -26.65 33.82 11.90
C ALA A 418 -25.40 34.37 12.60
N LEU A 419 -24.72 35.34 11.99
CA LEU A 419 -23.61 36.08 12.56
C LEU A 419 -24.06 36.79 13.85
N ALA A 420 -23.37 36.50 14.95
CA ALA A 420 -23.74 37.00 16.26
C ALA A 420 -23.69 38.53 16.34
N THR A 421 -24.64 39.16 17.04
CA THR A 421 -24.59 40.60 17.32
C THR A 421 -23.63 40.89 18.47
N GLY A 422 -22.67 41.79 18.26
CA GLY A 422 -21.68 42.19 19.27
C GLY A 422 -20.25 42.28 18.73
N ASN A 423 -19.30 42.52 19.65
CA ASN A 423 -17.88 42.62 19.34
C ASN A 423 -17.20 41.28 19.58
N TYR A 424 -17.00 40.51 18.51
CA TYR A 424 -16.29 39.24 18.55
C TYR A 424 -15.04 39.28 17.65
N THR A 425 -14.18 38.29 17.84
CA THR A 425 -12.98 38.05 17.03
C THR A 425 -13.15 36.77 16.25
N VAL A 426 -12.78 36.82 14.97
CA VAL A 426 -12.78 35.69 14.05
C VAL A 426 -11.35 35.19 13.92
N THR A 427 -11.17 33.88 13.91
CA THR A 427 -9.89 33.24 13.59
C THR A 427 -9.97 32.70 12.16
N LEU A 428 -9.09 33.21 11.28
CA LEU A 428 -8.90 32.69 9.93
C LEU A 428 -7.68 31.78 9.92
N ARG A 429 -7.86 30.55 9.44
CA ARG A 429 -6.79 29.63 9.13
C ARG A 429 -6.58 29.61 7.61
N THR A 430 -5.36 29.88 7.17
CA THR A 430 -4.98 29.84 5.75
C THR A 430 -3.97 28.73 5.55
N SER A 431 -4.21 27.86 4.55
CA SER A 431 -3.30 26.79 4.14
C SER A 431 -2.91 27.02 2.69
N VAL A 432 -1.60 27.14 2.43
CA VAL A 432 -1.04 27.24 1.08
C VAL A 432 0.17 26.32 0.96
N VAL A 433 0.41 25.79 -0.23
CA VAL A 433 1.64 25.07 -0.54
C VAL A 433 2.41 25.85 -1.59
N SER A 434 3.62 26.27 -1.22
CA SER A 434 4.55 26.95 -2.13
C SER A 434 5.29 25.92 -2.97
N ALA A 435 5.38 26.18 -4.28
CA ALA A 435 5.94 25.23 -5.24
C ALA A 435 7.36 25.58 -5.74
N THR A 436 7.89 26.72 -5.31
CA THR A 436 9.17 27.27 -5.76
C THR A 436 10.06 27.63 -4.57
N SER A 437 11.37 27.63 -4.81
CA SER A 437 12.37 28.21 -3.92
C SER A 437 13.29 29.10 -4.76
N ALA A 438 13.47 30.35 -4.35
CA ALA A 438 14.35 31.32 -5.00
C ALA A 438 15.50 31.73 -4.07
N SER A 439 16.51 32.40 -4.61
CA SER A 439 17.64 32.91 -3.83
C SER A 439 17.30 34.15 -2.99
N ALA A 440 16.16 34.80 -3.26
CA ALA A 440 15.62 35.84 -2.40
C ALA A 440 15.25 35.22 -1.04
N SER A 441 15.41 35.97 0.05
CA SER A 441 14.97 35.53 1.38
C SER A 441 14.36 36.72 2.12
N PRO A 442 13.06 36.68 2.45
CA PRO A 442 12.08 35.64 2.08
C PRO A 442 11.74 35.62 0.56
N ASP A 443 11.54 34.45 -0.03
CA ASP A 443 11.16 34.29 -1.45
C ASP A 443 9.65 34.33 -1.75
N HIS A 444 8.80 34.16 -0.73
CA HIS A 444 7.35 34.26 -0.87
C HIS A 444 6.76 35.39 -0.03
N HIS A 445 5.71 36.01 -0.56
CA HIS A 445 4.91 37.03 0.11
C HIS A 445 3.42 36.80 -0.18
N MET A 446 2.61 36.75 0.87
CA MET A 446 1.15 36.62 0.78
C MET A 446 0.46 37.64 1.67
N GLN A 447 -0.50 38.33 1.08
CA GLN A 447 -1.45 39.18 1.80
C GLN A 447 -2.85 38.58 1.70
N VAL A 448 -3.58 38.56 2.81
CA VAL A 448 -4.97 38.11 2.87
C VAL A 448 -5.85 39.26 3.29
N TYR A 449 -6.93 39.46 2.53
CA TYR A 449 -7.91 40.50 2.76
C TYR A 449 -9.28 39.88 3.04
N VAL A 450 -10.03 40.45 3.98
CA VAL A 450 -11.43 40.11 4.26
C VAL A 450 -12.27 41.36 4.00
N ASN A 451 -13.16 41.31 2.99
CA ASN A 451 -13.99 42.44 2.58
C ASN A 451 -13.22 43.78 2.43
N GLY A 452 -12.00 43.70 1.89
CA GLY A 452 -11.13 44.86 1.65
C GLY A 452 -10.20 45.23 2.81
N TYR A 453 -10.36 44.63 4.00
CA TYR A 453 -9.46 44.85 5.13
C TYR A 453 -8.30 43.85 5.10
N LEU A 454 -7.05 44.34 5.16
CA LEU A 454 -5.86 43.48 5.29
C LEU A 454 -5.86 42.81 6.66
N VAL A 455 -5.94 41.48 6.69
CA VAL A 455 -5.97 40.68 7.93
C VAL A 455 -4.70 39.85 8.14
N GLN A 456 -3.88 39.70 7.10
CA GLN A 456 -2.63 38.97 7.17
C GLN A 456 -1.64 39.48 6.13
N ASP A 457 -0.39 39.63 6.54
CA ASP A 457 0.75 39.95 5.68
C ASP A 457 1.92 39.04 6.11
N THR A 458 2.29 38.09 5.27
CA THR A 458 3.20 36.99 5.63
C THR A 458 4.24 36.73 4.58
N PHE A 459 5.44 36.40 5.04
CA PHE A 459 6.58 36.04 4.21
C PHE A 459 7.16 34.71 4.67
N TRP A 460 7.59 33.88 3.72
CA TRP A 460 8.27 32.62 4.04
C TRP A 460 9.25 32.25 2.92
N ASP A 461 10.10 31.26 3.22
CA ASP A 461 11.10 30.75 2.29
C ASP A 461 10.78 29.33 1.84
N GLY A 462 11.12 29.07 0.58
CA GLY A 462 11.28 27.74 0.01
C GLY A 462 9.99 27.00 -0.27
N GLU A 463 10.16 25.76 -0.70
CA GLU A 463 9.04 24.89 -1.03
C GLU A 463 8.51 24.20 0.24
N ARG A 464 7.33 24.61 0.69
CA ARG A 464 6.70 24.05 1.88
C ARG A 464 5.19 24.22 1.90
N ALA A 465 4.54 23.36 2.67
CA ALA A 465 3.24 23.66 3.24
C ALA A 465 3.39 24.81 4.25
N TYR A 466 2.51 25.80 4.13
CA TYR A 466 2.45 26.97 4.97
C TYR A 466 1.03 27.10 5.52
N LEU A 467 0.88 26.72 6.79
CA LEU A 467 -0.35 26.83 7.56
C LEU A 467 -0.18 27.96 8.57
N THR A 468 -1.14 28.87 8.60
CA THR A 468 -1.09 30.08 9.42
C THR A 468 -2.47 30.42 9.95
N GLU A 469 -2.50 31.05 11.12
CA GLU A 469 -3.71 31.54 11.76
C GLU A 469 -3.58 33.04 12.02
N THR A 470 -4.60 33.79 11.66
CA THR A 470 -4.73 35.21 11.99
C THR A 470 -6.07 35.46 12.67
N SER A 471 -6.13 36.49 13.50
CA SER A 471 -7.36 36.91 14.16
C SER A 471 -7.73 38.33 13.74
N PHE A 472 -9.00 38.57 13.44
CA PHE A 472 -9.50 39.88 13.02
C PHE A 472 -10.89 40.18 13.60
N PRO A 473 -11.32 41.46 13.66
CA PRO A 473 -12.64 41.82 14.16
C PRO A 473 -13.78 41.22 13.33
N GLN A 474 -14.80 40.67 13.98
CA GLN A 474 -16.01 40.16 13.28
C GLN A 474 -16.70 41.24 12.43
N SER A 475 -16.51 42.53 12.76
CA SER A 475 -17.03 43.65 11.98
C SER A 475 -16.53 43.72 10.52
N TYR A 476 -15.53 42.92 10.14
CA TYR A 476 -15.09 42.80 8.74
C TYR A 476 -15.98 41.83 7.95
N LEU A 477 -16.83 41.04 8.60
CA LEU A 477 -17.77 40.11 7.98
C LEU A 477 -19.14 40.75 7.79
N THR A 478 -19.90 40.22 6.85
CA THR A 478 -21.30 40.56 6.60
C THR A 478 -22.14 39.29 6.68
N GLU A 479 -23.35 39.42 7.21
CA GLU A 479 -24.38 38.36 7.16
C GLU A 479 -24.82 38.12 5.71
N GLY A 480 -25.03 36.85 5.33
CA GLY A 480 -25.61 36.44 4.04
C GLY A 480 -24.64 35.85 3.03
#